data_AF-A0A167QFB1-F1
#
_entry.id   AF-A0A167QFB1-F1
#
_cell.length_a   1.000
_cell.length_b   1.000
_cell.length_c   1.000
_cell.angle_alpha   90.00
_cell.angle_beta   90.00
_cell.angle_gamma   90.00
#
_symmetry.space_group_name_H-M   'P 1'
#
loop_
_entity.id
_entity.type
_entity.pdbx_description
1 polymer ?
#
loop_
_entity_poly.entity_id
_entity_poly.type
_entity_poly.pdbx_seq_one_letter_code
_entity_poly.pdbx_strand_id
1 'polypeptide(L)'
;MASTTMESQPKEEKHLTPVYEESSQFRHWRFSSQQLLDIRTSCNAAAVDRVRRNFQEEQKAAEAQGDRPQDEPQYLSVQDEMALCRFYEKQLQGICKHLKFTDMVMATAVIYMKRFFLHNTVMDYHPKDILLTCLFLATKSESERVSIDDFGRNLKLPSTTSVLDLEFTVSQGLKFEYYAHHPYRPAYGFFLDIQTTGVDIKILKETYNKLGPVIGEILLTDLPFLYMPSQLALAAFVVAGKNNGFDAQIHKQRFGDQSDPLKDIVKAITKVLSQVTPVTKEQATQVDYRLRICMNPAKNPNSALYKKRAAQKQLDNEERRRKKAKIDQDEESEEEEE
;
A
#
# COMPACT_ATOMS: atom_id res chain seq x y z
N MET A 1 -47.20 -23.92 -50.31
CA MET A 1 -45.79 -23.47 -50.28
C MET A 1 -45.53 -22.88 -48.91
N ALA A 2 -44.42 -23.29 -48.29
CA ALA A 2 -44.15 -23.19 -46.87
C ALA A 2 -44.06 -21.75 -46.35
N SER A 3 -44.68 -21.52 -45.19
CA SER A 3 -44.51 -20.30 -44.40
C SER A 3 -43.22 -20.43 -43.59
N THR A 4 -42.18 -19.69 -43.97
CA THR A 4 -40.90 -19.66 -43.27
C THR A 4 -41.02 -18.76 -42.04
N THR A 5 -41.23 -19.37 -40.89
CA THR A 5 -40.99 -18.74 -39.58
C THR A 5 -39.51 -18.37 -39.47
N MET A 6 -39.22 -17.07 -39.45
CA MET A 6 -37.90 -16.55 -39.07
C MET A 6 -37.72 -16.76 -37.57
N GLU A 7 -36.94 -17.78 -37.19
CA GLU A 7 -36.40 -17.91 -35.84
C GLU A 7 -35.49 -16.70 -35.55
N SER A 8 -35.95 -15.84 -34.65
CA SER A 8 -35.12 -14.77 -34.09
C SER A 8 -34.02 -15.42 -33.23
N GLN A 9 -32.78 -15.38 -33.71
CA GLN A 9 -31.62 -15.78 -32.92
C GLN A 9 -31.55 -14.95 -31.63
N PRO A 10 -31.23 -15.57 -30.47
CA PRO A 10 -31.08 -14.83 -29.23
C PRO A 10 -29.90 -13.87 -29.35
N LYS A 11 -30.15 -12.58 -29.11
CA LYS A 11 -29.09 -11.56 -29.01
C LYS A 11 -28.13 -12.00 -27.90
N GLU A 12 -26.85 -12.19 -28.23
CA GLU A 12 -25.79 -12.32 -27.23
C GLU A 12 -25.85 -11.13 -26.28
N GLU A 13 -26.32 -11.36 -25.04
CA GLU A 13 -26.16 -10.41 -23.96
C GLU A 13 -24.66 -10.25 -23.72
N LYS A 14 -24.09 -9.15 -24.21
CA LYS A 14 -22.74 -8.72 -23.84
C LYS A 14 -22.73 -8.60 -22.32
N HIS A 15 -22.11 -9.56 -21.64
CA HIS A 15 -21.93 -9.53 -20.20
C HIS A 15 -21.03 -8.33 -19.87
N LEU A 16 -21.65 -7.20 -19.55
CA LEU A 16 -20.95 -5.97 -19.19
C LEU A 16 -20.10 -6.25 -17.96
N THR A 17 -18.80 -6.02 -18.08
CA THR A 17 -17.88 -6.16 -16.96
C THR A 17 -18.23 -5.11 -15.89
N PRO A 18 -18.39 -5.49 -14.62
CA PRO A 18 -18.67 -4.51 -13.56
C PRO A 18 -17.58 -3.43 -13.50
N VAL A 19 -17.98 -2.16 -13.31
CA VAL A 19 -17.07 -1.00 -13.33
C VAL A 19 -15.86 -1.15 -12.39
N TYR A 20 -16.02 -1.80 -11.24
CA TYR A 20 -14.89 -2.04 -10.33
C TYR A 20 -13.86 -3.01 -10.91
N GLU A 21 -14.29 -4.00 -11.70
CA GLU A 21 -13.39 -4.98 -12.33
C GLU A 21 -12.53 -4.35 -13.43
N GLU A 22 -12.95 -3.18 -13.94
CA GLU A 22 -12.16 -2.36 -14.85
C GLU A 22 -11.08 -1.54 -14.12
N SER A 23 -11.18 -1.39 -12.80
CA SER A 23 -10.20 -0.62 -12.02
C SER A 23 -8.84 -1.33 -11.96
N SER A 24 -7.77 -0.53 -11.89
CA SER A 24 -6.41 -1.05 -11.72
C SER A 24 -6.26 -1.79 -10.38
N GLN A 25 -6.99 -1.36 -9.35
CA GLN A 25 -7.03 -2.05 -8.06
C GLN A 25 -7.54 -3.49 -8.18
N PHE A 26 -8.61 -3.73 -8.93
CA PHE A 26 -9.09 -5.09 -9.15
C PHE A 26 -8.11 -5.91 -9.98
N ARG A 27 -7.57 -5.32 -11.06
CA ARG A 27 -6.71 -6.03 -12.01
C ARG A 27 -5.33 -6.38 -11.44
N HIS A 28 -4.76 -5.52 -10.60
CA HIS A 28 -3.35 -5.61 -10.21
C HIS A 28 -3.11 -5.66 -8.69
N TRP A 29 -4.10 -5.33 -7.87
CA TRP A 29 -3.98 -5.27 -6.40
C TRP A 29 -5.03 -6.11 -5.68
N ARG A 30 -5.55 -7.14 -6.35
CA ARG A 30 -6.43 -8.14 -5.75
C ARG A 30 -5.79 -9.51 -5.83
N PHE A 31 -5.74 -10.19 -4.70
CA PHE A 31 -5.02 -11.45 -4.54
C PHE A 31 -5.83 -12.43 -3.70
N SER A 32 -5.51 -13.71 -3.80
CA SER A 32 -5.88 -14.70 -2.79
C SER A 32 -4.93 -14.64 -1.60
N SER A 33 -5.34 -15.19 -0.46
CA SER A 33 -4.47 -15.28 0.72
C SER A 33 -3.17 -16.02 0.44
N GLN A 34 -3.23 -17.08 -0.39
CA GLN A 34 -2.04 -17.84 -0.78
C GLN A 34 -1.11 -17.01 -1.67
N GLN A 35 -1.65 -16.29 -2.66
CA GLN A 35 -0.84 -15.43 -3.52
C GLN A 35 -0.11 -14.34 -2.72
N LEU A 36 -0.77 -13.73 -1.72
CA LEU A 36 -0.10 -12.75 -0.86
C LEU A 36 1.07 -13.37 -0.08
N LEU A 37 0.88 -14.58 0.45
CA LEU A 37 1.94 -15.29 1.17
C LEU A 37 3.10 -15.63 0.25
N ASP A 38 2.83 -16.11 -0.96
CA ASP A 38 3.84 -16.47 -1.96
C ASP A 38 4.65 -15.24 -2.39
N ILE A 39 3.98 -14.13 -2.68
CA ILE A 39 4.63 -12.86 -3.06
C ILE A 39 5.56 -12.38 -1.94
N ARG A 40 5.07 -12.36 -0.69
CA ARG A 40 5.87 -11.93 0.47
C ARG A 40 7.07 -12.82 0.72
N THR A 41 6.88 -14.13 0.63
CA THR A 41 7.94 -15.12 0.85
C THR A 41 9.01 -15.03 -0.22
N SER A 42 8.61 -14.94 -1.49
CA SER A 42 9.53 -14.75 -2.62
C SER A 42 10.27 -13.41 -2.54
N CYS A 43 9.56 -12.32 -2.23
CA CYS A 43 10.14 -10.99 -2.09
C CYS A 43 11.16 -10.93 -0.94
N ASN A 44 10.82 -11.50 0.23
CA ASN A 44 11.73 -11.56 1.36
C ASN A 44 12.96 -12.41 1.05
N ALA A 45 12.80 -13.61 0.45
CA ALA A 45 13.94 -14.45 0.07
C ALA A 45 14.89 -13.73 -0.91
N ALA A 46 14.34 -13.14 -1.98
CA ALA A 46 15.13 -12.38 -2.95
C ALA A 46 15.79 -11.14 -2.33
N ALA A 47 15.13 -10.50 -1.36
CA ALA A 47 15.69 -9.41 -0.59
C ALA A 47 16.85 -9.85 0.29
N VAL A 48 16.69 -10.92 1.07
CA VAL A 48 17.74 -11.50 1.92
C VAL A 48 18.97 -11.84 1.07
N ASP A 49 18.80 -12.52 -0.06
CA ASP A 49 19.92 -12.90 -0.92
C ASP A 49 20.63 -11.68 -1.54
N ARG A 50 19.89 -10.63 -1.88
CA ARG A 50 20.47 -9.36 -2.36
C ARG A 50 21.22 -8.64 -1.25
N VAL A 51 20.62 -8.52 -0.07
CA VAL A 51 21.20 -7.81 1.08
C VAL A 51 22.44 -8.54 1.56
N ARG A 52 22.42 -9.87 1.64
CA ARG A 52 23.59 -10.71 1.96
C ARG A 52 24.77 -10.42 1.03
N ARG A 53 24.53 -10.39 -0.29
CA ARG A 53 25.58 -10.05 -1.26
C ARG A 53 26.15 -8.65 -1.03
N ASN A 54 25.29 -7.66 -0.74
CA ASN A 54 25.76 -6.31 -0.45
C ASN A 54 26.56 -6.23 0.87
N PHE A 55 26.22 -7.01 1.90
CA PHE A 55 27.02 -7.10 3.12
C PHE A 55 28.40 -7.71 2.86
N GLN A 56 28.49 -8.75 2.05
CA GLN A 56 29.78 -9.34 1.65
C GLN A 56 30.64 -8.36 0.84
N GLU A 57 30.03 -7.55 -0.03
CA GLU A 57 30.74 -6.48 -0.75
C GLU A 57 31.20 -5.35 0.18
N GLU A 58 30.40 -4.97 1.18
CA GLU A 58 30.76 -3.99 2.21
C GLU A 58 31.96 -4.48 3.03
N GLN A 59 31.94 -5.74 3.50
CA GLN A 59 33.05 -6.33 4.25
C GLN A 59 34.36 -6.29 3.44
N LYS A 60 34.32 -6.69 2.16
CA LYS A 60 35.50 -6.60 1.27
C LYS A 60 35.99 -5.16 1.10
N ALA A 61 35.08 -4.19 1.02
CA ALA A 61 35.44 -2.78 0.90
C ALA A 61 36.03 -2.22 2.22
N ALA A 62 35.53 -2.66 3.36
CA ALA A 62 36.01 -2.28 4.69
C ALA A 62 37.37 -2.91 5.02
N GLU A 63 37.58 -4.18 4.67
CA GLU A 63 38.87 -4.87 4.79
C GLU A 63 39.96 -4.16 3.97
N ALA A 64 39.63 -3.70 2.76
CA ALA A 64 40.54 -2.89 1.94
C ALA A 64 40.89 -1.52 2.58
N GLN A 65 40.06 -1.04 3.51
CA GLN A 65 40.29 0.18 4.29
C GLN A 65 40.90 -0.10 5.67
N GLY A 66 41.18 -1.36 6.02
CA GLY A 66 41.81 -1.77 7.28
C GLY A 66 40.85 -1.97 8.46
N ASP A 67 39.53 -2.00 8.22
CA ASP A 67 38.54 -2.25 9.25
C ASP A 67 38.33 -3.76 9.52
N ARG A 68 37.86 -4.09 10.74
CA ARG A 68 37.61 -5.49 11.12
C ARG A 68 36.35 -6.03 10.43
N PRO A 69 36.38 -7.30 9.97
CA PRO A 69 35.19 -7.94 9.43
C PRO A 69 34.11 -8.09 10.51
N GLN A 70 32.88 -7.73 10.14
CA GLN A 70 31.69 -7.91 10.98
C GLN A 70 31.01 -9.24 10.68
N ASP A 71 30.41 -9.88 11.67
CA ASP A 71 29.63 -11.11 11.48
C ASP A 71 28.37 -10.87 10.60
N GLU A 72 27.93 -11.90 9.89
CA GLU A 72 26.71 -11.84 9.08
C GLU A 72 25.49 -11.60 9.97
N PRO A 73 24.66 -10.57 9.70
CA PRO A 73 23.53 -10.26 10.55
C PRO A 73 22.38 -11.26 10.33
N GLN A 74 21.58 -11.48 11.37
CA GLN A 74 20.32 -12.19 11.21
C GLN A 74 19.31 -11.29 10.48
N TYR A 75 18.89 -11.71 9.29
CA TYR A 75 17.89 -11.01 8.48
C TYR A 75 16.48 -11.15 9.04
N LEU A 76 15.61 -10.21 8.65
CA LEU A 76 14.21 -10.22 9.06
C LEU A 76 13.42 -11.30 8.33
N SER A 77 12.55 -11.98 9.08
CA SER A 77 11.55 -12.89 8.51
C SER A 77 10.36 -12.11 7.92
N VAL A 78 9.56 -12.78 7.09
CA VAL A 78 8.29 -12.22 6.57
C VAL A 78 7.39 -11.71 7.71
N GLN A 79 7.32 -12.43 8.83
CA GLN A 79 6.51 -12.04 9.98
C GLN A 79 7.05 -10.78 10.66
N ASP A 80 8.37 -10.65 10.76
CA ASP A 80 9.02 -9.45 11.29
C ASP A 80 8.71 -8.23 10.41
N GLU A 81 8.89 -8.36 9.09
CA GLU A 81 8.57 -7.29 8.14
C GLU A 81 7.10 -6.87 8.25
N MET A 82 6.18 -7.84 8.26
CA MET A 82 4.75 -7.57 8.40
C MET A 82 4.44 -6.87 9.73
N ALA A 83 5.00 -7.34 10.85
CA ALA A 83 4.75 -6.74 12.16
C ALA A 83 5.20 -5.27 12.20
N LEU A 84 6.38 -4.97 11.65
CA LEU A 84 6.90 -3.61 11.59
C LEU A 84 6.04 -2.73 10.66
N CYS A 85 5.65 -3.24 9.48
CA CYS A 85 4.74 -2.53 8.59
C CYS A 85 3.40 -2.23 9.28
N ARG A 86 2.77 -3.19 9.96
CA ARG A 86 1.51 -2.99 10.70
C ARG A 86 1.63 -1.94 11.79
N PHE A 87 2.75 -1.93 12.52
CA PHE A 87 3.01 -0.91 13.53
C PHE A 87 3.02 0.48 12.89
N TYR A 88 3.77 0.68 11.81
CA TYR A 88 3.84 1.98 11.13
C TYR A 88 2.52 2.35 10.43
N GLU A 89 1.76 1.41 9.87
CA GLU A 89 0.41 1.67 9.35
C GLU A 89 -0.52 2.23 10.45
N LYS A 90 -0.47 1.68 11.66
CA LYS A 90 -1.23 2.19 12.80
C LYS A 90 -0.77 3.59 13.21
N GLN A 91 0.54 3.84 13.21
CA GLN A 91 1.09 5.17 13.45
C GLN A 91 0.64 6.18 12.38
N LEU A 92 0.54 5.75 11.11
CA LEU A 92 0.03 6.55 10.00
C LEU A 92 -1.38 7.04 10.29
N GLN A 93 -2.29 6.15 10.72
CA GLN A 93 -3.65 6.52 11.11
C GLN A 93 -3.67 7.57 12.22
N GLY A 94 -2.79 7.43 13.23
CA GLY A 94 -2.64 8.40 14.30
C GLY A 94 -2.14 9.77 13.83
N ILE A 95 -1.15 9.78 12.93
CA ILE A 95 -0.59 10.99 12.33
C ILE A 95 -1.65 11.73 11.50
N CYS A 96 -2.43 11.02 10.68
CA CYS A 96 -3.49 11.64 9.87
C CYS A 96 -4.52 12.36 10.75
N LYS A 97 -4.92 11.74 11.86
CA LYS A 97 -5.82 12.36 12.85
C LYS A 97 -5.21 13.61 13.49
N HIS A 98 -3.91 13.56 13.83
CA HIS A 98 -3.20 14.71 14.38
C HIS A 98 -3.14 15.89 13.39
N LEU A 99 -2.91 15.59 12.11
CA LEU A 99 -2.88 16.56 11.03
C LEU A 99 -4.27 16.98 10.53
N LYS A 100 -5.35 16.37 11.08
CA LYS A 100 -6.75 16.60 10.69
C LYS A 100 -7.06 16.29 9.23
N PHE A 101 -6.30 15.38 8.61
CA PHE A 101 -6.61 14.89 7.28
C PHE A 101 -7.88 14.05 7.26
N THR A 102 -8.55 14.05 6.11
CA THR A 102 -9.73 13.22 5.90
C THR A 102 -9.43 11.72 5.98
N ASP A 103 -10.46 10.93 6.30
CA ASP A 103 -10.37 9.47 6.31
C ASP A 103 -9.99 8.89 4.93
N MET A 104 -10.28 9.61 3.84
CA MET A 104 -9.91 9.23 2.47
C MET A 104 -8.39 9.31 2.28
N VAL A 105 -7.76 10.44 2.66
CA VAL A 105 -6.30 10.61 2.65
C VAL A 105 -5.62 9.54 3.49
N MET A 106 -6.14 9.29 4.70
CA MET A 106 -5.62 8.26 5.58
C MET A 106 -5.68 6.87 4.91
N ALA A 107 -6.83 6.49 4.36
CA ALA A 107 -7.01 5.20 3.72
C ALA A 107 -6.08 5.01 2.52
N THR A 108 -5.98 6.03 1.67
CA THR A 108 -5.10 6.02 0.50
C THR A 108 -3.63 5.90 0.91
N ALA A 109 -3.19 6.63 1.93
CA ALA A 109 -1.83 6.53 2.46
C ALA A 109 -1.51 5.14 3.05
N VAL A 110 -2.45 4.54 3.80
CA VAL A 110 -2.29 3.16 4.30
C VAL A 110 -2.21 2.17 3.14
N ILE A 111 -3.08 2.29 2.13
CA ILE A 111 -3.07 1.41 0.95
C ILE A 111 -1.76 1.56 0.18
N TYR A 112 -1.23 2.77 0.00
CA TYR A 112 0.06 2.98 -0.65
C TYR A 112 1.19 2.29 0.09
N MET A 113 1.25 2.44 1.42
CA MET A 113 2.26 1.76 2.23
C MET A 113 2.19 0.24 2.10
N LYS A 114 0.98 -0.35 2.07
CA LYS A 114 0.80 -1.78 1.82
C LYS A 114 1.28 -2.21 0.45
N ARG A 115 0.86 -1.48 -0.59
CA ARG A 115 1.22 -1.78 -1.99
C ARG A 115 2.73 -1.72 -2.18
N PHE A 116 3.37 -0.71 -1.58
CA PHE A 116 4.82 -0.57 -1.59
C PHE A 116 5.53 -1.77 -0.94
N PHE A 117 5.19 -2.11 0.31
CA PHE A 117 5.83 -3.21 1.04
C PHE A 117 5.35 -4.62 0.65
N LEU A 118 4.42 -4.74 -0.30
CA LEU A 118 4.10 -6.03 -0.90
C LEU A 118 5.21 -6.52 -1.84
N HIS A 119 5.90 -5.59 -2.51
CA HIS A 119 6.96 -5.88 -3.48
C HIS A 119 8.33 -5.28 -3.12
N ASN A 120 8.42 -4.63 -1.96
CA ASN A 120 9.66 -4.05 -1.44
C ASN A 120 9.85 -4.50 0.00
N THR A 121 11.11 -4.55 0.45
CA THR A 121 11.46 -4.97 1.81
C THR A 121 11.74 -3.78 2.71
N VAL A 122 11.46 -3.91 4.01
CA VAL A 122 11.86 -2.94 5.02
C VAL A 122 13.38 -2.84 5.19
N MET A 123 14.14 -3.87 4.78
CA MET A 123 15.60 -3.87 4.82
C MET A 123 16.23 -2.88 3.83
N ASP A 124 15.50 -2.51 2.77
CA ASP A 124 15.95 -1.50 1.80
C ASP A 124 15.40 -0.11 2.10
N TYR A 125 14.17 -0.04 2.63
CA TYR A 125 13.46 1.20 2.86
C TYR A 125 12.82 1.19 4.24
N HIS A 126 13.27 2.09 5.10
CA HIS A 126 12.74 2.15 6.45
C HIS A 126 11.25 2.57 6.43
N PRO A 127 10.34 1.84 7.11
CA PRO A 127 8.90 2.09 6.99
C PRO A 127 8.46 3.47 7.49
N LYS A 128 9.23 4.13 8.37
CA LYS A 128 8.98 5.53 8.75
C LYS A 128 9.08 6.50 7.57
N ASP A 129 10.08 6.36 6.70
CA ASP A 129 10.30 7.28 5.59
C ASP A 129 9.28 7.03 4.46
N ILE A 130 8.98 5.76 4.22
CA ILE A 130 7.91 5.35 3.30
C ILE A 130 6.55 5.83 3.80
N LEU A 131 6.26 5.72 5.10
CA LEU A 131 5.02 6.25 5.69
C LEU A 131 4.85 7.74 5.38
N LEU A 132 5.88 8.55 5.63
CA LEU A 132 5.83 10.00 5.39
C LEU A 132 5.60 10.31 3.90
N THR A 133 6.27 9.56 3.03
CA THR A 133 6.16 9.72 1.57
C THR A 133 4.80 9.30 1.05
N CYS A 134 4.27 8.15 1.50
CA CYS A 134 2.92 7.69 1.17
C CYS A 134 1.85 8.68 1.63
N LEU A 135 2.00 9.26 2.83
CA LEU A 135 1.09 10.28 3.33
C LEU A 135 1.12 11.54 2.47
N PHE A 136 2.31 12.03 2.12
CA PHE A 136 2.45 13.19 1.23
C PHE A 136 1.92 12.94 -0.19
N LEU A 137 2.09 11.73 -0.74
CA LEU A 137 1.49 11.36 -2.03
C LEU A 137 -0.03 11.23 -1.97
N ALA A 138 -0.58 10.73 -0.85
CA ALA A 138 -2.02 10.60 -0.68
C ALA A 138 -2.72 11.96 -0.64
N THR A 139 -2.12 12.99 -0.01
CA THR A 139 -2.69 14.36 -0.03
C THR A 139 -2.77 14.91 -1.45
N LYS A 140 -1.79 14.60 -2.31
CA LYS A 140 -1.83 14.96 -3.73
C LYS A 140 -2.94 14.24 -4.48
N SER A 141 -3.13 12.95 -4.20
CA SER A 141 -4.05 12.06 -4.91
C SER A 141 -5.51 12.30 -4.54
N GLU A 142 -5.80 12.56 -3.26
CA GLU A 142 -7.14 12.86 -2.74
C GLU A 142 -7.49 14.36 -2.82
N SER A 143 -6.67 15.17 -3.50
CA SER A 143 -6.87 16.62 -3.69
C SER A 143 -6.88 17.46 -2.39
N GLU A 144 -6.36 16.94 -1.28
CA GLU A 144 -6.15 17.65 -0.01
C GLU A 144 -4.69 18.14 0.11
N ARG A 145 -4.21 18.84 -0.93
CA ARG A 145 -2.79 19.15 -1.13
C ARG A 145 -2.23 20.02 0.00
N VAL A 146 -1.03 19.66 0.46
CA VAL A 146 -0.23 20.43 1.42
C VAL A 146 1.13 20.73 0.80
N SER A 147 1.68 21.93 1.02
CA SER A 147 3.04 22.24 0.59
C SER A 147 4.05 21.36 1.33
N ILE A 148 5.19 21.07 0.71
CA ILE A 148 6.21 20.24 1.38
C ILE A 148 6.73 20.91 2.66
N ASP A 149 6.82 22.24 2.69
CA ASP A 149 7.26 23.02 3.84
C ASP A 149 6.25 22.97 4.99
N ASP A 150 4.95 23.12 4.69
CA ASP A 150 3.90 23.01 5.70
C ASP A 150 3.79 21.58 6.23
N PHE A 151 3.97 20.58 5.35
CA PHE A 151 4.02 19.18 5.74
C PHE A 151 5.16 18.91 6.73
N GLY A 152 6.37 19.38 6.42
CA GLY A 152 7.52 19.30 7.31
C GLY A 152 7.31 20.02 8.64
N ARG A 153 6.73 21.23 8.60
CA ARG A 153 6.47 22.05 9.79
C ARG A 153 5.43 21.41 10.71
N ASN A 154 4.32 20.94 10.17
CA ASN A 154 3.23 20.33 10.94
C ASN A 154 3.67 19.02 11.61
N LEU A 155 4.57 18.28 10.98
CA LEU A 155 5.14 17.04 11.52
C LEU A 155 6.44 17.24 12.31
N LYS A 156 6.92 18.48 12.41
CA LYS A 156 8.19 18.84 13.06
C LYS A 156 9.36 17.99 12.55
N LEU A 157 9.41 17.77 11.24
CA LEU A 157 10.47 16.99 10.59
C LEU A 157 11.77 17.81 10.55
N PRO A 158 12.94 17.18 10.78
CA PRO A 158 14.22 17.87 10.67
C PRO A 158 14.55 18.25 9.22
N SER A 159 14.07 17.46 8.25
CA SER A 159 14.20 17.71 6.82
C SER A 159 13.07 16.99 6.07
N THR A 160 12.70 17.55 4.91
CA THR A 160 11.72 16.99 3.96
C THR A 160 12.38 16.37 2.73
N THR A 161 13.72 16.41 2.63
CA THR A 161 14.48 15.89 1.48
C THR A 161 14.20 14.41 1.25
N SER A 162 14.13 13.60 2.31
CA SER A 162 13.86 12.16 2.18
C SER A 162 12.48 11.86 1.57
N VAL A 163 11.48 12.70 1.86
CA VAL A 163 10.13 12.57 1.29
C VAL A 163 10.16 12.79 -0.22
N LEU A 164 10.91 13.79 -0.67
CA LEU A 164 11.05 14.12 -2.10
C LEU A 164 11.90 13.07 -2.83
N ASP A 165 13.00 12.63 -2.23
CA ASP A 165 13.89 11.61 -2.82
C ASP A 165 13.19 10.26 -3.00
N LEU A 166 12.30 9.90 -2.06
CA LEU A 166 11.53 8.67 -2.11
C LEU A 166 10.25 8.78 -2.95
N GLU A 167 9.81 9.98 -3.35
CA GLU A 167 8.53 10.18 -4.03
C GLU A 167 8.41 9.33 -5.30
N PHE A 168 9.44 9.38 -6.16
CA PHE A 168 9.47 8.57 -7.38
C PHE A 168 9.60 7.07 -7.08
N THR A 169 10.40 6.70 -6.08
CA THR A 169 10.59 5.30 -5.67
C THR A 169 9.28 4.69 -5.17
N VAL A 170 8.53 5.41 -4.34
CA VAL A 170 7.20 4.98 -3.88
C VAL A 170 6.26 4.87 -5.07
N SER A 171 6.24 5.86 -5.95
CA SER A 171 5.42 5.85 -7.17
C SER A 171 5.65 4.61 -8.05
N GLN A 172 6.92 4.21 -8.24
CA GLN A 172 7.27 2.97 -8.92
C GLN A 172 6.78 1.73 -8.17
N GLY A 173 6.92 1.71 -6.84
CA GLY A 173 6.39 0.63 -6.00
C GLY A 173 4.87 0.50 -6.06
N LEU A 174 4.16 1.60 -6.29
CA LEU A 174 2.71 1.64 -6.54
C LEU A 174 2.34 1.30 -7.99
N LYS A 175 3.32 1.04 -8.86
CA LYS A 175 3.11 0.86 -10.31
C LYS A 175 2.37 2.06 -10.95
N PHE A 176 2.54 3.25 -10.37
CA PHE A 176 1.84 4.49 -10.76
C PHE A 176 0.31 4.42 -10.64
N GLU A 177 -0.23 3.48 -9.85
CA GLU A 177 -1.66 3.33 -9.63
C GLU A 177 -2.12 4.09 -8.38
N TYR A 178 -2.31 5.39 -8.55
CA TYR A 178 -2.68 6.28 -7.44
C TYR A 178 -4.14 6.17 -7.02
N TYR A 179 -5.04 5.78 -7.93
CA TYR A 179 -6.46 5.71 -7.60
C TYR A 179 -6.76 4.49 -6.71
N ALA A 180 -7.18 4.75 -5.48
CA ALA A 180 -7.50 3.73 -4.49
C ALA A 180 -9.00 3.78 -4.14
N HIS A 181 -9.71 2.69 -4.38
CA HIS A 181 -11.06 2.50 -3.87
C HIS A 181 -10.98 1.96 -2.45
N HIS A 182 -11.43 2.75 -1.48
CA HIS A 182 -11.50 2.38 -0.07
C HIS A 182 -12.96 2.32 0.44
N PRO A 183 -13.24 1.65 1.58
CA PRO A 183 -14.61 1.33 2.02
C PRO A 183 -15.49 2.53 2.41
N TYR A 184 -14.92 3.72 2.64
CA TYR A 184 -15.68 4.91 3.07
C TYR A 184 -16.76 5.34 2.09
N ARG A 185 -16.46 5.37 0.78
CA ARG A 185 -17.42 5.78 -0.25
C ARG A 185 -18.61 4.82 -0.39
N PRO A 186 -18.42 3.48 -0.54
CA PRO A 186 -19.55 2.56 -0.54
C PRO A 186 -20.28 2.53 0.81
N ALA A 187 -19.60 2.76 1.93
CA ALA A 187 -20.26 2.87 3.22
C ALA A 187 -21.26 4.04 3.28
N TYR A 188 -20.89 5.20 2.73
CA TYR A 188 -21.81 6.33 2.61
C TYR A 188 -22.97 6.03 1.63
N GLY A 189 -22.68 5.34 0.52
CA GLY A 189 -23.71 4.87 -0.41
C GLY A 189 -24.73 3.95 0.26
N PHE A 190 -24.27 2.97 1.04
CA PHE A 190 -25.15 2.10 1.83
C PHE A 190 -25.93 2.87 2.88
N PHE A 191 -25.31 3.84 3.57
CA PHE A 191 -26.02 4.69 4.51
C PHE A 191 -27.22 5.40 3.86
N LEU A 192 -27.08 5.91 2.63
CA LEU A 192 -28.19 6.53 1.91
C LEU A 192 -29.23 5.49 1.45
N ASP A 193 -28.78 4.35 0.91
CA ASP A 193 -29.65 3.28 0.42
C ASP A 193 -30.47 2.59 1.53
N ILE A 194 -29.93 2.53 2.76
CA ILE A 194 -30.63 1.93 3.90
C ILE A 194 -31.72 2.85 4.46
N GLN A 195 -31.61 4.17 4.25
CA GLN A 195 -32.67 5.11 4.69
C GLN A 195 -34.02 4.82 4.05
N THR A 196 -34.03 4.19 2.87
CA THR A 196 -35.27 3.89 2.14
C THR A 196 -35.88 2.53 2.49
N THR A 197 -35.24 1.71 3.34
CA THR A 197 -35.71 0.34 3.62
C THR A 197 -36.69 0.27 4.78
N GLY A 198 -36.71 1.30 5.64
CA GLY A 198 -37.49 1.32 6.87
C GLY A 198 -36.72 0.87 8.12
N VAL A 199 -35.38 0.86 8.08
CA VAL A 199 -34.53 0.76 9.28
C VAL A 199 -34.67 2.05 10.10
N ASP A 200 -34.66 1.95 11.43
CA ASP A 200 -34.68 3.14 12.29
C ASP A 200 -33.47 4.05 11.98
N ILE A 201 -33.75 5.28 11.54
CA ILE A 201 -32.76 6.29 11.17
C ILE A 201 -31.79 6.58 12.31
N LYS A 202 -32.25 6.53 13.58
CA LYS A 202 -31.39 6.74 14.74
C LYS A 202 -30.35 5.63 14.86
N ILE A 203 -30.80 4.37 14.77
CA ILE A 203 -29.91 3.20 14.81
C ILE A 203 -28.94 3.23 13.64
N LEU A 204 -29.41 3.57 12.44
CA LEU A 204 -28.57 3.69 11.25
C LEU A 204 -27.49 4.77 11.43
N LYS A 205 -27.86 5.96 11.94
CA LYS A 205 -26.90 7.05 12.19
C LYS A 205 -25.87 6.69 13.25
N GLU A 206 -26.30 6.05 14.34
CA GLU A 206 -25.38 5.55 15.38
C GLU A 206 -24.42 4.49 14.85
N THR A 207 -24.90 3.59 13.99
CA THR A 207 -24.08 2.58 13.32
C THR A 207 -23.06 3.23 12.40
N TYR A 208 -23.50 4.16 11.57
CA TYR A 208 -22.65 4.88 10.62
C TYR A 208 -21.52 5.64 11.32
N ASN A 209 -21.82 6.32 12.44
CA ASN A 209 -20.82 7.04 13.23
C ASN A 209 -19.73 6.13 13.81
N LYS A 210 -19.99 4.82 13.93
CA LYS A 210 -19.03 3.82 14.42
C LYS A 210 -18.22 3.15 13.30
N LEU A 211 -18.51 3.44 12.02
CA LEU A 211 -17.82 2.81 10.90
C LEU A 211 -16.36 3.25 10.77
N GLY A 212 -16.06 4.51 11.03
CA GLY A 212 -14.70 5.06 10.86
C GLY A 212 -13.62 4.22 11.55
N PRO A 213 -13.75 3.96 12.87
CA PRO A 213 -12.84 3.06 13.59
C PRO A 213 -12.76 1.65 13.00
N VAL A 214 -13.90 1.04 12.63
CA VAL A 214 -13.95 -0.32 12.07
C VAL A 214 -13.27 -0.40 10.71
N ILE A 215 -13.50 0.58 9.83
CA ILE A 215 -12.80 0.67 8.54
C ILE A 215 -11.29 0.88 8.78
N GLY A 216 -10.93 1.67 9.79
CA GLY A 216 -9.55 1.79 10.26
C GLY A 216 -8.92 0.44 10.60
N GLU A 217 -9.61 -0.42 11.35
CA GLU A 217 -9.15 -1.78 11.67
C GLU A 217 -9.05 -2.68 10.44
N ILE A 218 -10.04 -2.63 9.52
CA ILE A 218 -9.99 -3.33 8.24
C ILE A 218 -8.73 -2.96 7.45
N LEU A 219 -8.41 -1.67 7.39
CA LEU A 219 -7.21 -1.17 6.72
C LEU A 219 -5.91 -1.64 7.39
N LEU A 220 -5.92 -2.09 8.65
CA LEU A 220 -4.75 -2.67 9.32
C LEU A 220 -4.62 -4.19 9.11
N THR A 221 -5.38 -4.76 8.17
CA THR A 221 -5.30 -6.17 7.78
C THR A 221 -4.94 -6.33 6.29
N ASP A 222 -4.97 -7.56 5.78
CA ASP A 222 -4.84 -7.88 4.35
C ASP A 222 -6.16 -7.83 3.58
N LEU A 223 -7.27 -7.59 4.27
CA LEU A 223 -8.60 -7.52 3.68
C LEU A 223 -8.71 -6.57 2.47
N PRO A 224 -8.02 -5.39 2.42
CA PRO A 224 -8.03 -4.52 1.25
C PRO A 224 -7.46 -5.14 -0.04
N PHE A 225 -6.66 -6.21 0.07
CA PHE A 225 -6.14 -6.98 -1.06
C PHE A 225 -7.03 -8.16 -1.45
N LEU A 226 -7.90 -8.61 -0.55
CA LEU A 226 -8.70 -9.83 -0.75
C LEU A 226 -10.11 -9.52 -1.27
N TYR A 227 -10.72 -8.43 -0.77
CA TYR A 227 -12.14 -8.15 -0.95
C TYR A 227 -12.39 -6.79 -1.57
N MET A 228 -13.55 -6.65 -2.21
CA MET A 228 -13.99 -5.39 -2.81
C MET A 228 -14.36 -4.37 -1.72
N PRO A 229 -14.18 -3.06 -1.96
CA PRO A 229 -14.49 -2.01 -0.99
C PRO A 229 -15.94 -2.02 -0.50
N SER A 230 -16.89 -2.43 -1.35
CA SER A 230 -18.31 -2.61 -0.97
C SER A 230 -18.51 -3.77 0.00
N GLN A 231 -17.82 -4.90 -0.20
CA GLN A 231 -17.85 -6.04 0.72
C GLN A 231 -17.25 -5.66 2.09
N LEU A 232 -16.14 -4.91 2.08
CA LEU A 232 -15.50 -4.39 3.29
C LEU A 232 -16.40 -3.39 4.02
N ALA A 233 -17.07 -2.49 3.29
CA ALA A 233 -18.01 -1.54 3.87
C ALA A 233 -19.21 -2.23 4.50
N LEU A 234 -19.77 -3.24 3.84
CA LEU A 234 -20.87 -4.03 4.40
C LEU A 234 -20.45 -4.78 5.66
N ALA A 235 -19.27 -5.40 5.66
CA ALA A 235 -18.72 -6.05 6.85
C ALA A 235 -18.50 -5.03 7.99
N ALA A 236 -18.06 -3.81 7.68
CA ALA A 236 -17.93 -2.75 8.67
C ALA A 236 -19.29 -2.38 9.32
N PHE A 237 -20.37 -2.33 8.54
CA PHE A 237 -21.73 -2.14 9.06
C PHE A 237 -22.16 -3.24 10.02
N VAL A 238 -21.91 -4.51 9.67
CA VAL A 238 -22.26 -5.66 10.53
C VAL A 238 -21.49 -5.60 11.84
N VAL A 239 -20.20 -5.27 11.81
CA VAL A 239 -19.38 -5.12 13.03
C VAL A 239 -19.84 -3.94 13.87
N ALA A 240 -20.06 -2.77 13.27
CA ALA A 240 -20.51 -1.56 13.97
C ALA A 240 -21.92 -1.69 14.55
N GLY A 241 -22.79 -2.47 13.88
CA GLY A 241 -24.19 -2.67 14.23
C GLY A 241 -24.46 -3.85 15.17
N LYS A 242 -23.43 -4.61 15.58
CA LYS A 242 -23.58 -5.83 16.38
C LYS A 242 -24.30 -5.60 17.71
N ASN A 243 -24.15 -4.43 18.32
CA ASN A 243 -24.65 -4.13 19.67
C ASN A 243 -25.93 -3.27 19.70
N ASN A 244 -26.46 -2.83 18.56
CA ASN A 244 -27.64 -1.95 18.49
C ASN A 244 -28.82 -2.55 17.70
N GLY A 245 -28.76 -3.85 17.37
CA GLY A 245 -29.84 -4.56 16.68
C GLY A 245 -29.96 -4.24 15.18
N PHE A 246 -29.00 -3.51 14.61
CA PHE A 246 -28.99 -3.15 13.19
C PHE A 246 -29.01 -4.38 12.27
N ASP A 247 -28.25 -5.41 12.63
CA ASP A 247 -28.11 -6.66 11.86
C ASP A 247 -29.47 -7.34 11.63
N ALA A 248 -30.30 -7.44 12.68
CA ALA A 248 -31.63 -8.05 12.60
C ALA A 248 -32.60 -7.27 11.69
N GLN A 249 -32.50 -5.93 11.68
CA GLN A 249 -33.38 -5.09 10.85
C GLN A 249 -33.00 -5.15 9.37
N ILE A 250 -31.70 -5.12 9.07
CA ILE A 250 -31.16 -5.23 7.72
C ILE A 250 -31.44 -6.61 7.12
N HIS A 251 -31.23 -7.69 7.89
CA HIS A 251 -31.52 -9.04 7.43
C HIS A 251 -32.99 -9.21 7.05
N LYS A 252 -33.92 -8.67 7.85
CA LYS A 252 -35.36 -8.74 7.57
C LYS A 252 -35.78 -7.99 6.30
N GLN A 253 -35.10 -6.88 5.97
CA GLN A 253 -35.55 -5.98 4.90
C GLN A 253 -34.81 -6.14 3.56
N ARG A 254 -33.55 -6.58 3.55
CA ARG A 254 -32.70 -6.60 2.34
C ARG A 254 -32.10 -7.97 2.01
N PHE A 255 -31.78 -8.80 3.00
CA PHE A 255 -31.16 -10.10 2.76
C PHE A 255 -32.22 -11.22 2.80
N GLY A 256 -32.88 -11.47 1.67
CA GLY A 256 -33.69 -12.68 1.50
C GLY A 256 -32.86 -13.98 1.64
N ASP A 257 -33.53 -15.13 1.64
CA ASP A 257 -32.91 -16.46 1.83
C ASP A 257 -31.85 -16.81 0.78
N GLN A 258 -31.81 -16.14 -0.38
CA GLN A 258 -30.84 -16.40 -1.46
C GLN A 258 -29.48 -15.69 -1.33
N SER A 259 -29.10 -15.20 -0.15
CA SER A 259 -27.91 -14.34 0.05
C SER A 259 -26.68 -15.06 0.63
N ASP A 260 -26.54 -16.38 0.41
CA ASP A 260 -25.50 -17.19 1.05
C ASP A 260 -24.06 -16.77 0.73
N PRO A 261 -23.66 -16.48 -0.53
CA PRO A 261 -22.26 -16.17 -0.83
C PRO A 261 -21.77 -14.86 -0.19
N LEU A 262 -22.62 -13.82 -0.16
CA LEU A 262 -22.26 -12.53 0.43
C LEU A 262 -22.22 -12.60 1.96
N LYS A 263 -23.15 -13.34 2.57
CA LYS A 263 -23.13 -13.62 4.01
C LYS A 263 -21.84 -14.34 4.39
N ASP A 264 -21.38 -15.30 3.61
CA ASP A 264 -20.15 -16.03 3.87
C ASP A 264 -18.90 -15.16 3.72
N ILE A 265 -18.87 -14.27 2.72
CA ILE A 265 -17.81 -13.26 2.58
C ILE A 265 -17.77 -12.35 3.81
N VAL A 266 -18.92 -11.83 4.26
CA VAL A 266 -18.98 -10.97 5.45
C VAL A 266 -18.55 -11.72 6.71
N LYS A 267 -18.98 -12.98 6.88
CA LYS A 267 -18.52 -13.84 7.98
C LYS A 267 -17.00 -14.07 7.93
N ALA A 268 -16.43 -14.29 6.75
CA ALA A 268 -14.99 -14.46 6.58
C ALA A 268 -14.23 -13.17 6.98
N ILE A 269 -14.70 -12.01 6.53
CA ILE A 269 -14.11 -10.71 6.88
C ILE A 269 -14.18 -10.47 8.39
N THR A 270 -15.34 -10.66 9.01
CA THR A 270 -15.53 -10.45 10.46
C THR A 270 -14.73 -11.44 11.32
N LYS A 271 -14.57 -12.69 10.85
CA LYS A 271 -13.68 -13.67 11.47
C LYS A 271 -12.24 -13.18 11.49
N VAL A 272 -11.72 -12.67 10.36
CA VAL A 272 -10.37 -12.09 10.30
C VAL A 272 -10.24 -10.97 11.33
N LEU A 273 -11.17 -10.01 11.37
CA LEU A 273 -11.13 -8.90 12.31
C LEU A 273 -11.12 -9.34 13.79
N SER A 274 -11.86 -10.41 14.12
CA SER A 274 -11.89 -10.95 15.49
C SER A 274 -10.58 -11.61 15.94
N GLN A 275 -9.72 -11.99 14.99
CA GLN A 275 -8.46 -12.69 15.24
C GLN A 275 -7.24 -11.77 15.14
N VAL A 276 -7.41 -10.51 14.74
CA VAL A 276 -6.31 -9.55 14.61
C VAL A 276 -5.74 -9.23 15.98
N THR A 277 -4.46 -9.58 16.18
CA THR A 277 -3.69 -9.15 17.33
C THR A 277 -2.90 -7.87 16.98
N PRO A 278 -3.12 -6.75 17.69
CA PRO A 278 -2.34 -5.55 17.46
C PRO A 278 -0.87 -5.79 17.79
N VAL A 279 0.03 -5.36 16.90
CA VAL A 279 1.47 -5.36 17.17
C VAL A 279 1.78 -4.40 18.32
N THR A 280 2.49 -4.89 19.33
CA THR A 280 2.87 -4.05 20.48
C THR A 280 4.07 -3.18 20.14
N LYS A 281 4.24 -2.09 20.89
CA LYS A 281 5.39 -1.19 20.70
C LYS A 281 6.71 -1.90 21.00
N GLU A 282 6.70 -2.81 21.97
CA GLU A 282 7.86 -3.61 22.37
C GLU A 282 8.28 -4.54 21.24
N GLN A 283 7.32 -5.27 20.64
CA GLN A 283 7.56 -6.12 19.47
C GLN A 283 8.13 -5.31 18.30
N ALA A 284 7.50 -4.17 17.97
CA ALA A 284 7.98 -3.30 16.91
C ALA A 284 9.40 -2.78 17.19
N THR A 285 9.71 -2.41 18.43
CA THR A 285 11.04 -1.93 18.83
C THR A 285 12.11 -3.02 18.69
N GLN A 286 11.79 -4.27 19.04
CA GLN A 286 12.71 -5.41 18.88
C GLN A 286 13.00 -5.69 17.40
N VAL A 287 11.97 -5.62 16.54
CA VAL A 287 12.14 -5.78 15.10
C VAL A 287 12.93 -4.61 14.50
N ASP A 288 12.63 -3.37 14.90
CA ASP A 288 13.32 -2.15 14.45
C ASP A 288 14.81 -2.18 14.83
N TYR A 289 15.14 -2.66 16.03
CA TYR A 289 16.52 -2.88 16.45
C TYR A 289 17.25 -3.87 15.51
N ARG A 290 16.64 -5.02 15.21
CA ARG A 290 17.21 -5.99 14.25
C ARG A 290 17.31 -5.41 12.84
N LEU A 291 16.32 -4.61 12.41
CA LEU A 291 16.33 -3.93 11.11
C LEU A 291 17.56 -3.04 10.97
N ARG A 292 17.92 -2.27 12.01
CA ARG A 292 19.09 -1.39 11.98
C ARG A 292 20.40 -2.14 11.73
N ILE A 293 20.48 -3.40 12.18
CA ILE A 293 21.66 -4.25 12.01
C ILE A 293 21.71 -4.84 10.60
N CYS A 294 20.58 -5.30 10.07
CA CYS A 294 20.50 -5.94 8.75
C CYS A 294 20.08 -5.01 7.60
N MET A 295 20.08 -3.70 7.83
CA MET A 295 19.72 -2.70 6.81
C MET A 295 20.70 -2.77 5.64
N ASN A 296 20.18 -2.70 4.43
CA ASN A 296 20.98 -2.86 3.23
C ASN A 296 22.08 -1.78 3.14
N PRO A 297 23.38 -2.14 3.19
CA PRO A 297 24.45 -1.15 3.16
C PRO A 297 24.45 -0.37 1.85
N ALA A 298 24.00 -0.97 0.74
CA ALA A 298 23.89 -0.28 -0.55
C ALA A 298 22.85 0.84 -0.58
N LYS A 299 22.01 0.97 0.45
CA LYS A 299 21.00 2.03 0.62
C LYS A 299 21.34 3.00 1.75
N ASN A 300 22.42 2.75 2.49
CA ASN A 300 22.87 3.60 3.58
C ASN A 300 23.94 4.59 3.09
N PRO A 301 23.70 5.92 3.09
CA PRO A 301 24.66 6.91 2.61
C PRO A 301 26.03 6.88 3.31
N ASN A 302 26.07 6.37 4.54
CA ASN A 302 27.29 6.32 5.33
C ASN A 302 28.17 5.09 5.03
N SER A 303 27.65 4.06 4.37
CA SER A 303 28.38 2.82 4.09
C SER A 303 29.47 3.01 3.04
N ALA A 304 30.51 2.17 3.08
CA ALA A 304 31.58 2.20 2.10
C ALA A 304 31.07 1.80 0.71
N LEU A 305 30.18 0.81 0.64
CA LEU A 305 29.56 0.31 -0.58
C LEU A 305 28.72 1.38 -1.27
N TYR A 306 27.92 2.13 -0.52
CA TYR A 306 27.12 3.22 -1.08
C TYR A 306 28.03 4.28 -1.71
N LYS A 307 29.05 4.72 -0.99
CA LYS A 307 30.01 5.72 -1.49
C LYS A 307 30.74 5.23 -2.74
N LYS A 308 31.18 3.96 -2.74
CA LYS A 308 31.81 3.33 -3.91
C LYS A 308 30.88 3.30 -5.12
N ARG A 309 29.63 2.88 -4.95
CA ARG A 309 28.63 2.83 -6.04
C ARG A 309 28.22 4.22 -6.51
N ALA A 310 28.13 5.19 -5.62
CA ALA A 310 27.83 6.58 -5.96
C ALA A 310 28.95 7.20 -6.80
N ALA A 311 30.21 7.00 -6.40
CA ALA A 311 31.38 7.45 -7.16
C ALA A 311 31.43 6.82 -8.56
N GLN A 312 31.18 5.50 -8.66
CA GLN A 312 31.12 4.82 -9.96
C GLN A 312 30.01 5.40 -10.85
N LYS A 313 28.81 5.62 -10.30
CA LYS A 313 27.70 6.19 -11.05
C LYS A 313 27.98 7.62 -11.54
N GLN A 314 28.73 8.41 -10.76
CA GLN A 314 29.18 9.74 -11.18
C GLN A 314 30.14 9.65 -12.37
N LEU A 315 31.14 8.76 -12.30
CA LEU A 315 32.08 8.52 -13.40
C LEU A 315 31.35 8.07 -14.68
N ASP A 316 30.43 7.09 -14.56
CA ASP A 316 29.66 6.60 -15.71
C ASP A 316 28.79 7.71 -16.34
N ASN A 317 28.22 8.60 -15.52
CA ASN A 317 27.44 9.74 -16.00
C ASN A 317 28.31 10.79 -16.70
N GLU A 318 29.51 11.06 -16.19
CA GLU A 318 30.48 11.95 -16.83
C GLU A 318 30.93 11.38 -18.17
N GLU A 319 31.20 10.08 -18.26
CA GLU A 319 31.52 9.42 -19.52
C GLU A 319 30.38 9.52 -20.54
N ARG A 320 29.14 9.29 -20.11
CA ARG A 320 27.96 9.44 -20.98
C ARG A 320 27.81 10.87 -21.49
N ARG A 321 28.03 11.87 -20.64
CA ARG A 321 28.01 13.30 -21.03
C ARG A 321 29.11 13.62 -22.03
N ARG A 322 30.33 13.11 -21.82
CA ARG A 322 31.45 13.28 -22.77
C ARG A 322 31.17 12.63 -24.12
N LYS A 323 30.59 11.43 -24.14
CA LYS A 323 30.19 10.74 -25.38
C LYS A 323 29.11 11.53 -26.12
N LYS A 324 28.11 12.04 -25.40
CA LYS A 324 27.07 12.87 -26.01
C LYS A 324 27.65 14.16 -26.61
N ALA A 325 28.48 14.88 -25.86
CA ALA A 325 29.10 16.12 -26.34
C ALA A 325 29.99 15.92 -27.58
N LYS A 326 30.63 14.75 -27.72
CA LYS A 326 31.38 14.42 -28.94
C LYS A 326 30.46 14.19 -30.14
N ILE A 327 29.36 13.46 -29.95
CA ILE A 327 28.37 13.24 -31.02
C ILE A 327 27.80 14.58 -31.49
N ASP A 328 27.40 15.44 -30.54
CA ASP A 328 26.84 16.76 -30.86
C ASP A 328 27.88 17.65 -31.61
N GLN A 329 29.18 17.53 -31.30
CA GLN A 329 30.25 18.24 -32.02
C GLN A 329 30.54 17.68 -33.41
N ASP A 330 30.51 16.36 -33.56
CA ASP A 330 30.72 15.71 -34.85
C ASP A 330 29.54 16.04 -35.80
N GLU A 331 28.30 16.06 -35.29
CA GLU A 331 27.10 16.50 -36.04
C GLU A 331 27.16 17.99 -36.44
N GLU A 332 27.59 18.88 -35.55
CA GLU A 332 27.78 20.31 -35.89
C GLU A 332 28.86 20.50 -36.97
N SER A 333 29.94 19.71 -36.94
CA SER A 333 30.99 19.80 -37.96
C SER A 333 30.56 19.25 -39.33
N GLU A 334 29.70 18.23 -39.36
CA GLU A 334 29.12 17.72 -40.61
C GLU A 334 28.11 18.71 -41.22
N GLU A 335 27.34 19.43 -40.40
CA GLU A 335 26.44 20.50 -40.86
C GLU A 335 27.18 21.76 -41.33
N GLU A 336 28.38 22.05 -40.84
CA GLU A 336 29.22 23.17 -41.32
C GLU A 336 30.00 22.85 -42.61
N GLU A 337 30.12 21.58 -42.99
CA GLU A 337 30.80 21.12 -44.21
C GLU A 337 29.85 20.91 -45.41
N GLU A 338 28.53 20.91 -45.23
CA GLU A 338 27.49 20.97 -46.28
C GLU A 338 27.07 22.40 -46.65
#